data_AF-A0A2K5CCU5-F1
#
_entry.id   AF-A0A2K5CCU5-F1
#
_cell.length_a   1.000
_cell.length_b   1.000
_cell.length_c   1.000
_cell.angle_alpha   90.00
_cell.angle_beta   90.00
_cell.angle_gamma   90.00
#
_symmetry.space_group_name_H-M   'P 1'
#
loop_
_entity.id
_entity.type
_entity.pdbx_description
1 polymer ?
#
loop_
_entity_poly.entity_id
_entity_poly.type
_entity_poly.pdbx_seq_one_letter_code
_entity_poly.pdbx_strand_id
1 'polypeptide(L)'
;MSQERAVPVSAVPLEELSSWSEELCRRELPSVLPRLLSLSQHSDSWIEHIQILKIIVEMFLPHMNHLTLEQTFFSQVLPKTVKLFDDMICELTSQARGLSSQNLEIQTTLKNILQMMVQLLGSLTGCVQHVCATQESIILENIQSLPSSVLHIIKSTFVHCKFQTTSRLFSRRPILFKSS
;
A
#
# COMPACT_ATOMS: atom_id res chain seq x y z
N MET A 1 -17.96 -11.85 -44.52
CA MET A 1 -17.65 -10.71 -43.64
C MET A 1 -17.88 -11.16 -42.22
N SER A 2 -16.79 -11.27 -41.46
CA SER A 2 -16.77 -11.86 -40.12
C SER A 2 -17.48 -10.94 -39.14
N GLN A 3 -18.49 -11.49 -38.47
CA GLN A 3 -19.29 -10.78 -37.49
C GLN A 3 -18.56 -10.82 -36.16
N GLU A 4 -17.90 -9.71 -35.83
CA GLU A 4 -17.25 -9.47 -34.54
C GLU A 4 -18.33 -9.50 -33.45
N ARG A 5 -18.46 -10.65 -32.80
CA ARG A 5 -19.41 -10.88 -31.72
C ARG A 5 -18.84 -10.20 -30.47
N ALA A 6 -19.30 -8.99 -30.18
CA ALA A 6 -19.06 -8.33 -28.89
C ALA A 6 -19.63 -9.22 -27.78
N VAL A 7 -18.75 -9.92 -27.07
CA VAL A 7 -19.09 -10.69 -25.87
C VAL A 7 -19.42 -9.66 -24.77
N PRO A 8 -20.58 -9.78 -24.10
CA PRO A 8 -20.88 -8.91 -22.97
C PRO A 8 -19.88 -9.21 -21.85
N VAL A 9 -19.02 -8.23 -21.55
CA VAL A 9 -18.02 -8.22 -20.47
C VAL A 9 -18.74 -8.16 -19.11
N SER A 10 -19.51 -9.21 -18.77
CA SER A 10 -20.39 -9.21 -17.59
C SER A 10 -19.96 -10.22 -16.51
N ALA A 11 -18.93 -11.02 -16.74
CA ALA A 11 -18.39 -11.94 -15.74
C ALA A 11 -16.95 -12.28 -16.13
N VAL A 12 -16.01 -11.36 -15.90
CA VAL A 12 -14.59 -11.70 -16.05
C VAL A 12 -14.14 -12.24 -14.67
N PRO A 13 -13.83 -13.54 -14.55
CA PRO A 13 -13.23 -14.10 -13.34
C PRO A 13 -11.92 -13.39 -12.99
N LEU A 14 -11.59 -13.32 -11.70
CA LEU A 14 -10.34 -12.71 -11.23
C LEU A 14 -9.10 -13.36 -11.86
N GLU A 15 -9.22 -14.64 -12.22
CA GLU A 15 -8.23 -15.44 -12.93
C GLU A 15 -8.00 -14.96 -14.37
N GLU A 16 -9.06 -14.56 -15.08
CA GLU A 16 -8.92 -14.04 -16.45
C GLU A 16 -8.27 -12.66 -16.46
N LEU A 17 -8.53 -11.83 -15.46
CA LEU A 17 -7.90 -10.51 -15.31
C LEU A 17 -6.37 -10.61 -15.20
N SER A 18 -5.85 -11.68 -14.56
CA SER A 18 -4.41 -11.89 -14.43
C SER A 18 -3.69 -12.21 -15.75
N SER A 19 -4.45 -12.60 -16.79
CA SER A 19 -3.93 -12.96 -18.11
C SER A 19 -3.96 -11.82 -19.13
N TRP A 20 -4.47 -10.65 -18.73
CA TRP A 20 -4.64 -9.50 -19.62
C TRP A 20 -3.30 -8.84 -20.00
N SER A 21 -3.24 -8.32 -21.23
CA SER A 21 -2.13 -7.45 -21.63
C SER A 21 -2.28 -6.05 -21.04
N GLU A 22 -1.16 -5.33 -20.95
CA GLU A 22 -1.10 -3.98 -20.39
C GLU A 22 -2.07 -3.01 -21.10
N GLU A 23 -2.19 -3.11 -22.43
CA GLU A 23 -3.10 -2.28 -23.23
C GLU A 23 -4.58 -2.56 -22.92
N LEU A 24 -4.93 -3.82 -22.69
CA LEU A 24 -6.30 -4.22 -22.34
C LEU A 24 -6.64 -3.75 -20.93
N CYS A 25 -5.72 -3.90 -19.97
CA CYS A 25 -5.88 -3.38 -18.62
C CYS A 25 -6.10 -1.86 -18.62
N ARG A 26 -5.32 -1.11 -19.42
CA ARG A 26 -5.48 0.33 -19.55
C ARG A 26 -6.83 0.73 -20.17
N ARG A 27 -7.28 0.01 -21.21
CA ARG A 27 -8.54 0.32 -21.91
C ARG A 27 -9.77 0.03 -21.04
N GLU A 28 -9.75 -1.09 -20.33
CA GLU A 28 -10.88 -1.56 -19.52
C GLU A 28 -10.80 -1.06 -18.07
N LEU A 29 -9.77 -0.30 -17.68
CA LEU A 29 -9.65 0.32 -16.36
C LEU A 29 -10.94 1.04 -15.92
N PRO A 30 -11.60 1.90 -16.74
CA PRO A 30 -12.79 2.62 -16.29
C PRO A 30 -14.02 1.72 -16.08
N SER A 31 -14.07 0.57 -16.76
CA SER A 31 -15.20 -0.36 -16.69
C SER A 31 -15.03 -1.39 -15.56
N VAL A 32 -13.79 -1.86 -15.35
CA VAL A 32 -13.46 -2.92 -14.39
C VAL A 32 -13.16 -2.36 -13.00
N LEU A 33 -12.48 -1.22 -12.89
CA LEU A 33 -12.08 -0.67 -11.59
C LEU A 33 -13.27 -0.45 -10.65
N PRO A 34 -14.38 0.22 -11.05
CA PRO A 34 -15.53 0.40 -10.18
C PRO A 34 -16.15 -0.93 -9.72
N ARG A 35 -16.07 -1.97 -10.54
CA ARG A 35 -16.59 -3.31 -10.21
C ARG A 35 -15.69 -4.02 -9.20
N LEU A 36 -14.37 -3.96 -9.37
CA LEU A 36 -13.42 -4.47 -8.39
C LEU A 36 -13.57 -3.76 -7.05
N LEU A 37 -13.78 -2.44 -7.06
CA LEU A 37 -14.07 -1.68 -5.85
C LEU A 37 -15.37 -2.16 -5.19
N SER A 38 -16.43 -2.35 -5.96
CA SER A 38 -17.69 -2.89 -5.44
C SER A 38 -17.51 -4.29 -4.84
N LEU A 39 -16.85 -5.21 -5.54
CA LEU A 39 -16.54 -6.54 -5.02
C LEU A 39 -15.71 -6.47 -3.74
N SER A 40 -14.68 -5.61 -3.72
CA SER A 40 -13.85 -5.41 -2.53
C SER A 40 -14.66 -4.86 -1.36
N GLN A 41 -15.67 -4.01 -1.60
CA GLN A 41 -16.50 -3.43 -0.54
C GLN A 41 -17.48 -4.44 0.06
N HIS A 42 -18.05 -5.32 -0.76
CA HIS A 42 -19.06 -6.30 -0.33
C HIS A 42 -18.48 -7.66 0.07
N SER A 43 -17.19 -7.92 -0.20
CA SER A 43 -16.56 -9.15 0.27
C SER A 43 -16.31 -9.10 1.78
N ASP A 44 -16.77 -10.15 2.46
CA ASP A 44 -16.49 -10.46 3.87
C ASP A 44 -15.27 -11.39 4.01
N SER A 45 -14.74 -11.93 2.91
CA SER A 45 -13.62 -12.87 2.90
C SER A 45 -12.28 -12.13 2.81
N TRP A 46 -11.39 -12.37 3.77
CA TRP A 46 -10.05 -11.79 3.76
C TRP A 46 -9.25 -12.20 2.52
N ILE A 47 -9.41 -13.45 2.08
CA ILE A 47 -8.68 -14.01 0.94
C ILE A 47 -9.08 -13.29 -0.35
N GLU A 48 -10.39 -13.10 -0.57
CA GLU A 48 -10.91 -12.41 -1.75
C GLU A 48 -10.46 -10.95 -1.77
N HIS A 49 -10.53 -10.25 -0.64
CA HIS A 49 -10.09 -8.85 -0.57
C HIS A 49 -8.58 -8.72 -0.86
N ILE A 50 -7.75 -9.63 -0.34
CA ILE A 50 -6.31 -9.65 -0.64
C ILE A 50 -6.04 -9.94 -2.13
N GLN A 51 -6.79 -10.85 -2.74
CA GLN A 51 -6.68 -11.15 -4.17
C GLN A 51 -7.08 -9.95 -5.04
N ILE A 52 -8.20 -9.30 -4.72
CA ILE A 52 -8.66 -8.09 -5.41
C ILE A 52 -7.63 -6.97 -5.25
N LEU A 53 -7.10 -6.77 -4.04
CA LEU A 53 -6.05 -5.78 -3.79
C LEU A 53 -4.82 -6.05 -4.65
N LYS A 54 -4.38 -7.30 -4.72
CA LYS A 54 -3.24 -7.70 -5.54
C LYS A 54 -3.47 -7.37 -7.02
N ILE A 55 -4.65 -7.69 -7.56
CA ILE A 55 -5.02 -7.38 -8.95
C ILE A 55 -5.01 -5.87 -9.20
N ILE A 56 -5.60 -5.09 -8.28
CA ILE A 56 -5.61 -3.62 -8.40
C ILE A 56 -4.18 -3.08 -8.42
N VAL A 57 -3.32 -3.53 -7.51
CA VAL A 57 -1.93 -3.06 -7.39
C VAL A 57 -1.07 -3.48 -8.58
N GLU A 58 -1.16 -4.73 -9.02
CA GLU A 58 -0.28 -5.28 -10.05
C GLU A 58 -0.72 -4.89 -11.47
N MET A 59 -2.03 -4.96 -11.75
CA MET A 59 -2.54 -4.84 -13.12
C MET A 59 -3.07 -3.45 -13.45
N PHE A 60 -3.63 -2.73 -12.48
CA PHE A 60 -4.37 -1.49 -12.76
C PHE A 60 -3.65 -0.24 -12.26
N LEU A 61 -2.93 -0.34 -11.15
CA LEU A 61 -2.16 0.76 -10.57
C LEU A 61 -1.22 1.44 -11.59
N PRO A 62 -0.49 0.71 -12.46
CA PRO A 62 0.38 1.32 -13.47
C PRO A 62 -0.33 2.23 -14.48
N HIS A 63 -1.65 2.10 -14.59
CA HIS A 63 -2.47 2.83 -15.55
C HIS A 63 -3.29 3.95 -14.92
N MET A 64 -3.31 4.03 -13.58
CA MET A 64 -4.03 5.09 -12.88
C MET A 64 -3.24 6.39 -12.89
N ASN A 65 -3.93 7.49 -13.18
CA ASN A 65 -3.38 8.80 -12.89
C ASN A 65 -3.47 9.11 -11.39
N HIS A 66 -2.75 10.14 -10.95
CA HIS A 66 -2.66 10.50 -9.54
C HIS A 66 -4.03 10.80 -8.90
N LEU A 67 -4.91 11.54 -9.59
CA LEU A 67 -6.24 11.88 -9.08
C LEU A 67 -7.12 10.63 -8.89
N THR A 68 -7.13 9.72 -9.86
CA THR A 68 -7.86 8.46 -9.79
C THR A 68 -7.31 7.58 -8.66
N LEU A 69 -5.98 7.51 -8.52
CA LEU A 69 -5.33 6.78 -7.44
C LEU A 69 -5.79 7.29 -6.05
N GLU A 70 -5.77 8.61 -5.84
CA GLU A 70 -6.20 9.20 -4.57
C GLU A 70 -7.70 8.95 -4.29
N GLN A 71 -8.55 9.17 -5.30
CA GLN A 71 -10.02 9.08 -5.16
C GLN A 71 -10.56 7.66 -5.10
N THR A 72 -9.79 6.66 -5.51
CA THR A 72 -10.23 5.27 -5.52
C THR A 72 -9.42 4.44 -4.53
N PHE A 73 -8.12 4.34 -4.74
CA PHE A 73 -7.27 3.48 -3.93
C PHE A 73 -7.09 4.04 -2.52
N PHE A 74 -6.65 5.29 -2.36
CA PHE A 74 -6.37 5.83 -1.02
C PHE A 74 -7.63 6.14 -0.21
N SER A 75 -8.71 6.57 -0.86
CA SER A 75 -9.93 6.93 -0.14
C SER A 75 -10.87 5.74 0.10
N GLN A 76 -10.88 4.71 -0.76
CA GLN A 76 -11.84 3.60 -0.66
C GLN A 76 -11.17 2.26 -0.34
N VAL A 77 -10.12 1.88 -1.07
CA VAL A 77 -9.46 0.57 -0.89
C VAL A 77 -8.60 0.54 0.36
N LEU A 78 -7.76 1.56 0.55
CA LEU A 78 -6.77 1.62 1.62
C LEU A 78 -7.42 1.60 3.02
N PRO A 79 -8.49 2.36 3.32
CA PRO A 79 -9.11 2.31 4.64
C PRO A 79 -9.69 0.94 4.96
N LYS A 80 -10.31 0.27 3.97
CA LYS A 80 -10.81 -1.11 4.15
C LYS A 80 -9.66 -2.10 4.36
N THR A 81 -8.56 -1.94 3.62
CA THR A 81 -7.34 -2.75 3.78
C THR A 81 -6.69 -2.58 5.16
N VAL A 82 -6.63 -1.36 5.69
CA VAL A 82 -6.13 -1.09 7.05
C VAL A 82 -7.02 -1.77 8.08
N LYS A 83 -8.34 -1.63 7.96
CA LYS A 83 -9.29 -2.33 8.85
C LYS A 83 -9.08 -3.85 8.82
N LEU A 84 -8.89 -4.43 7.63
CA LEU A 84 -8.65 -5.87 7.48
C LEU A 84 -7.33 -6.31 8.15
N PHE A 85 -6.29 -5.49 8.06
CA PHE A 85 -5.04 -5.73 8.80
C PHE A 85 -5.27 -5.70 10.32
N ASP A 86 -6.01 -4.72 10.83
CA ASP A 86 -6.34 -4.61 12.26
C ASP A 86 -7.17 -5.82 12.74
N ASP A 87 -8.15 -6.26 11.94
CA ASP A 87 -8.96 -7.46 12.21
C ASP A 87 -8.08 -8.73 12.27
N MET A 88 -7.12 -8.88 11.34
CA MET A 88 -6.15 -9.98 11.36
C MET A 88 -5.24 -9.93 12.60
N ILE A 89 -4.76 -8.75 13.02
CA ILE A 89 -3.96 -8.60 14.24
C ILE A 89 -4.77 -8.98 15.48
N CYS A 90 -6.03 -8.58 15.54
CA CYS A 90 -6.94 -8.92 16.64
C CYS A 90 -7.10 -10.44 16.75
N GLU A 91 -7.38 -11.12 15.62
CA GLU A 91 -7.53 -12.57 15.59
C GLU A 91 -6.22 -13.31 15.88
N LEU A 92 -5.10 -12.84 15.33
CA LEU A 92 -3.77 -13.38 15.64
C LEU A 92 -3.49 -13.32 17.15
N THR A 93 -3.82 -12.19 17.78
CA THR A 93 -3.62 -11.97 19.22
C THR A 93 -4.57 -12.83 20.06
N SER A 94 -5.81 -13.05 19.62
CA SER A 94 -6.78 -13.91 20.30
C SER A 94 -6.31 -15.36 20.30
N GLN A 95 -5.91 -15.88 19.13
CA GLN A 95 -5.41 -17.24 18.94
C GLN A 95 -4.08 -17.47 19.66
N ALA A 96 -3.19 -16.48 19.66
CA ALA A 96 -1.92 -16.55 20.38
C ALA A 96 -2.09 -16.73 21.89
N ARG A 97 -3.16 -16.18 22.50
CA ARG A 97 -3.49 -16.45 23.91
C ARG A 97 -3.98 -17.88 24.14
N GLY A 98 -4.64 -18.48 23.14
CA GLY A 98 -5.11 -19.88 23.17
C GLY A 98 -4.00 -20.93 23.06
N LEU A 99 -2.85 -20.57 22.46
CA LEU A 99 -1.67 -21.43 22.27
C LEU A 99 -0.97 -21.88 23.57
N SER A 100 -1.37 -21.37 24.73
CA SER A 100 -0.92 -21.91 26.02
C SER A 100 -1.30 -23.38 26.21
N SER A 101 -2.24 -23.91 25.42
CA SER A 101 -2.58 -25.34 25.34
C SER A 101 -2.09 -25.92 24.00
N GLN A 102 -1.47 -27.09 24.04
CA GLN A 102 -0.71 -27.72 22.93
C GLN A 102 -1.60 -28.20 21.77
N ASN A 103 -2.37 -27.31 21.14
CA ASN A 103 -3.34 -27.69 20.11
C ASN A 103 -2.82 -27.36 18.70
N LEU A 104 -2.51 -28.39 17.91
CA LEU A 104 -2.01 -28.33 16.52
C LEU A 104 -2.92 -27.52 15.58
N GLU A 105 -4.22 -27.47 15.86
CA GLU A 105 -5.20 -26.71 15.06
C GLU A 105 -4.95 -25.20 15.15
N ILE A 106 -4.63 -24.69 16.36
CA ILE A 106 -4.33 -23.27 16.58
C ILE A 106 -3.04 -22.87 15.84
N GLN A 107 -2.06 -23.76 15.78
CA GLN A 107 -0.82 -23.53 15.02
C GLN A 107 -1.09 -23.34 13.52
N THR A 108 -2.01 -24.13 12.95
CA THR A 108 -2.38 -24.05 11.54
C THR A 108 -3.11 -22.74 11.23
N THR A 109 -4.07 -22.36 12.07
CA THR A 109 -4.79 -21.08 11.95
C THR A 109 -3.84 -19.88 12.05
N LEU A 110 -2.93 -19.88 13.02
CA LEU A 110 -1.93 -18.82 13.18
C LEU A 110 -1.05 -18.69 11.93
N LYS A 111 -0.57 -19.81 11.39
CA LYS A 111 0.24 -19.82 10.17
C LYS A 111 -0.53 -19.24 8.98
N ASN A 112 -1.81 -19.57 8.83
CA ASN A 112 -2.67 -19.04 7.77
C ASN A 112 -2.86 -17.53 7.91
N ILE A 113 -3.13 -17.03 9.11
CA ILE A 113 -3.26 -15.57 9.36
C ILE A 113 -1.96 -14.86 9.02
N LEU A 114 -0.82 -15.33 9.54
CA LEU A 114 0.50 -14.75 9.23
C LEU A 114 0.79 -14.75 7.73
N GLN A 115 0.45 -15.84 7.03
CA GLN A 115 0.63 -15.93 5.58
C GLN A 115 -0.25 -14.90 4.84
N MET A 116 -1.51 -14.71 5.24
CA MET A 116 -2.39 -13.67 4.68
C MET A 116 -1.83 -12.26 4.94
N MET A 117 -1.32 -12.00 6.14
CA MET A 117 -0.70 -10.71 6.47
C MET A 117 0.51 -10.42 5.58
N VAL A 118 1.37 -11.42 5.33
CA VAL A 118 2.52 -11.26 4.42
C VAL A 118 2.07 -10.93 3.00
N GLN A 119 1.03 -11.60 2.49
CA GLN A 119 0.49 -11.30 1.15
C GLN A 119 -0.07 -9.87 1.09
N LEU A 120 -0.81 -9.45 2.11
CA LEU A 120 -1.38 -8.11 2.19
C LEU A 120 -0.29 -7.03 2.20
N LEU A 121 0.76 -7.20 3.02
CA LEU A 121 1.89 -6.30 3.07
C LEU A 121 2.69 -6.28 1.76
N GLY A 122 2.77 -7.42 1.07
CA GLY A 122 3.36 -7.51 -0.27
C GLY A 122 2.66 -6.60 -1.27
N SER A 123 1.32 -6.68 -1.34
CA SER A 123 0.52 -5.82 -2.22
C SER A 123 0.66 -4.33 -1.84
N LEU A 124 0.66 -3.99 -0.55
CA LEU A 124 0.87 -2.60 -0.12
C LEU A 124 2.28 -2.09 -0.47
N THR A 125 3.29 -2.95 -0.36
CA THR A 125 4.66 -2.61 -0.76
C THR A 125 4.73 -2.31 -2.26
N GLY A 126 4.09 -3.12 -3.10
CA GLY A 126 3.99 -2.86 -4.54
C GLY A 126 3.32 -1.52 -4.84
N CYS A 127 2.27 -1.17 -4.08
CA CYS A 127 1.63 0.14 -4.21
C CYS A 127 2.59 1.28 -3.88
N VAL A 128 3.29 1.23 -2.75
CA VAL A 128 4.25 2.27 -2.35
C VAL A 128 5.37 2.40 -3.38
N GLN A 129 5.92 1.28 -3.86
CA GLN A 129 6.96 1.28 -4.89
C GLN A 129 6.49 1.96 -6.18
N HIS A 130 5.27 1.66 -6.63
CA HIS A 130 4.70 2.29 -7.81
C HIS A 130 4.52 3.81 -7.60
N VAL A 131 3.94 4.23 -6.47
CA VAL A 131 3.75 5.65 -6.17
C VAL A 131 5.08 6.38 -6.11
N CYS A 132 6.10 5.81 -5.48
CA CYS A 132 7.44 6.40 -5.43
C CYS A 132 8.12 6.48 -6.80
N ALA A 133 7.83 5.55 -7.72
CA ALA A 133 8.39 5.58 -9.07
C ALA A 133 7.69 6.61 -9.97
N THR A 134 6.37 6.78 -9.81
CA THR A 134 5.53 7.63 -10.66
C THR A 134 5.42 9.06 -10.14
N GLN A 135 5.56 9.28 -8.83
CA GLN A 135 5.51 10.60 -8.24
C GLN A 135 6.81 11.35 -8.57
N GLU A 136 6.70 12.40 -9.39
CA GLU A 136 7.79 13.35 -9.58
C GLU A 136 8.22 13.86 -8.20
N SER A 137 9.51 13.70 -7.89
CA SER A 137 10.07 14.20 -6.64
C SER A 137 9.73 15.67 -6.53
N ILE A 138 9.08 16.07 -5.43
CA ILE A 138 8.88 17.48 -5.15
C ILE A 138 10.26 18.11 -5.03
N ILE A 139 10.67 18.86 -6.06
CA ILE A 139 11.93 19.58 -6.04
C ILE A 139 11.80 20.60 -4.92
N LEU A 140 12.61 20.45 -3.86
CA LEU A 140 12.55 21.29 -2.67
C LEU A 140 12.67 22.78 -3.03
N GLU A 141 13.45 23.09 -4.08
CA GLU A 141 13.65 24.44 -4.63
C GLU A 141 12.38 25.04 -5.25
N ASN A 142 11.41 24.22 -5.66
CA ASN A 142 10.11 24.66 -6.18
C ASN A 142 9.08 24.91 -5.06
N ILE A 143 9.41 24.59 -3.80
CA ILE A 143 8.52 24.85 -2.66
C ILE A 143 8.72 26.30 -2.19
N GLN A 144 7.89 27.20 -2.69
CA GLN A 144 7.92 28.63 -2.31
C GLN A 144 7.32 28.90 -0.93
N SER A 145 6.48 27.99 -0.41
CA SER A 145 5.90 28.09 0.93
C SER A 145 5.48 26.72 1.44
N LEU A 146 5.66 26.46 2.74
CA LEU A 146 5.20 25.24 3.40
C LEU A 146 3.98 25.55 4.28
N PRO A 147 2.87 24.81 4.15
CA PRO A 147 1.76 24.89 5.10
C PRO A 147 2.23 24.64 6.54
N SER A 148 1.62 25.33 7.51
CA SER A 148 1.99 25.19 8.93
C SER A 148 1.86 23.76 9.45
N SER A 149 0.96 22.95 8.88
CA SER A 149 0.80 21.52 9.21
C SER A 149 2.04 20.71 8.84
N VAL A 150 2.65 20.97 7.69
CA VAL A 150 3.88 20.30 7.24
C VAL A 150 5.06 20.71 8.13
N LEU A 151 5.17 22.00 8.47
CA LEU A 151 6.17 22.49 9.42
C LEU A 151 6.01 21.85 10.80
N HIS A 152 4.77 21.66 11.25
CA HIS A 152 4.49 20.98 12.51
C HIS A 152 4.93 19.52 12.48
N ILE A 153 4.65 18.79 11.40
CA ILE A 153 5.08 17.39 11.22
C ILE A 153 6.61 17.30 11.19
N ILE A 154 7.28 18.09 10.36
CA ILE A 154 8.75 18.12 10.29
C ILE A 154 9.34 18.42 11.67
N LYS A 155 8.83 19.45 12.35
CA LYS A 155 9.28 19.80 13.71
C LYS A 155 9.11 18.62 14.67
N SER A 156 7.96 17.95 14.64
CA SER A 156 7.61 16.84 15.53
C SER A 156 8.48 15.60 15.26
N THR A 157 8.68 15.26 13.98
CA THR A 157 9.50 14.12 13.55
C THR A 157 10.99 14.32 13.88
N PHE A 158 11.49 15.55 13.78
CA PHE A 158 12.90 15.86 14.02
C PHE A 158 13.18 16.50 15.40
N VAL A 159 12.24 16.44 16.36
CA VAL A 159 12.45 16.92 17.74
C VAL A 159 13.72 16.32 18.35
N HIS A 160 14.01 15.05 18.06
CA HIS A 160 15.18 14.34 18.60
C HIS A 160 16.50 14.64 17.90
N CYS A 161 16.47 15.23 16.69
CA CYS A 161 17.69 15.55 15.94
C CYS A 161 18.38 16.83 16.43
N LYS A 162 17.70 17.66 17.24
CA LYS A 162 18.26 18.90 17.79
C LYS A 162 19.38 18.65 18.84
N PHE A 163 19.42 17.47 19.47
CA PHE A 163 20.38 17.15 20.55
C PHE A 163 21.70 16.53 20.09
N GLN A 164 21.79 16.00 18.87
CA GLN A 164 23.02 15.35 18.40
C GLN A 164 24.02 16.34 17.80
N THR A 165 23.57 17.48 17.28
CA THR A 165 24.45 18.52 16.72
C THR A 165 25.12 19.36 17.81
N THR A 166 24.46 19.56 18.96
CA THR A 166 25.00 20.35 20.07
C THR A 166 25.92 19.55 20.99
N SER A 167 25.72 18.23 21.13
CA SER A 167 26.57 17.38 21.99
C SER A 167 27.90 16.97 21.34
N ARG A 168 28.00 16.95 19.99
CA ARG A 168 29.28 16.68 19.30
C ARG A 168 30.19 17.90 19.15
N LEU A 169 29.66 19.12 19.28
CA LEU A 169 30.44 20.36 19.15
C LEU A 169 31.25 20.71 20.41
N PHE A 170 30.96 20.13 21.58
CA PHE A 170 31.70 20.38 22.82
C PHE A 170 32.79 19.34 23.15
N SER A 171 33.04 18.35 22.28
CA SER A 171 34.01 17.26 22.56
C SER A 171 35.18 17.12 21.57
N ARG A 172 35.35 18.04 20.61
CA ARG A 172 36.51 18.01 19.72
C ARG A 172 37.39 19.24 19.89
N ARG A 173 38.57 18.99 20.46
CA ARG A 173 39.74 19.90 20.47
C ARG A 173 39.93 20.53 19.08
N PRO A 174 40.28 21.83 18.97
CA PRO A 174 40.51 22.45 17.68
C PRO A 174 41.75 21.84 17.02
N ILE A 175 41.60 21.33 15.80
CA ILE A 175 42.71 21.01 14.92
C ILE A 175 43.14 22.31 14.25
N LEU A 176 44.34 22.76 14.60
CA LEU A 176 45.02 23.91 14.03
C LEU A 176 45.43 23.61 12.58
N PHE A 177 44.76 24.20 11.59
CA PHE A 177 45.27 24.23 10.23
C PHE A 177 46.22 25.42 10.07
N LYS A 178 47.52 25.11 9.89
CA LYS A 178 48.54 26.06 9.43
C LYS A 178 48.32 26.32 7.94
N SER A 179 48.15 27.58 7.57
CA SER A 179 48.19 28.07 6.19
C SER A 179 49.64 28.28 5.76
N SER A 180 50.02 27.67 4.63
CA SER A 180 51.10 28.17 3.75
C SER A 180 50.53 29.18 2.76
#